data_AF-I4ED84-F1
#
_entry.id   AF-I4ED84-F1
#
_cell.length_a   1.000
_cell.length_b   1.000
_cell.length_c   1.000
_cell.angle_alpha   90.00
_cell.angle_beta   90.00
_cell.angle_gamma   90.00
#
_symmetry.space_group_name_H-M   'P 1'
#
loop_
_entity.id
_entity.type
_entity.pdbx_description
1 polymer ?
#
loop_
_entity_poly.entity_id
_entity_poly.type
_entity_poly.pdbx_seq_one_letter_code
_entity_poly.pdbx_strand_id
1 'polypeptide(L)'
;MAARWITLGNLAFAALLAVAIPAAIFHFSQGRYPNAIMALAAFLAGILLLTVRRFQQSAPVPQPEPEIQTPQVPSEPTSFRQEIPRERSGRVVGWFPLGLISGFVATGVMALVMMIGYGLALLIGDPQGGMLTHAIWALAHNQITQTTQVLLPIAIILHFVAGLAWAVVYAGVIEPHLKGPGWRRGLIFALIPWVASLFVFLPLMGGGPLGVLLGAGVLPILGNLVLHAAYGFTLGQFYASERILAERDTIEAAEVSEMANTERSIAYGIIPGLLFGGLIGFVIGGLVMPGAQPLLVSVFGAILGSAVGALLGSFAGLQPKSTAQ
;
A
#
# COMPACT_ATOMS: atom_id res chain seq x y z
N MET A 1 -33.23 -1.88 -7.02
CA MET A 1 -32.31 -0.79 -7.44
C MET A 1 -32.14 0.20 -6.30
N ALA A 2 -31.06 0.07 -5.52
CA ALA A 2 -30.64 1.13 -4.60
C ALA A 2 -29.11 1.16 -4.57
N ALA A 3 -28.51 1.64 -5.66
CA ALA A 3 -27.12 2.05 -5.64
C ALA A 3 -27.02 3.21 -4.64
N ARG A 4 -26.44 2.95 -3.47
CA ARG A 4 -26.25 3.95 -2.42
C ARG A 4 -25.18 4.90 -2.93
N TRP A 5 -25.63 5.99 -3.53
CA TRP A 5 -24.79 7.07 -4.02
C TRP A 5 -23.74 7.41 -2.97
N ILE A 6 -22.47 7.38 -3.37
CA ILE A 6 -21.42 8.06 -2.62
C ILE A 6 -21.88 9.51 -2.58
N THR A 7 -22.34 9.98 -1.41
CA THR A 7 -22.83 11.35 -1.31
C THR A 7 -21.67 12.28 -1.63
N LEU A 8 -21.95 13.35 -2.38
CA LEU A 8 -20.96 14.37 -2.73
C LEU A 8 -20.15 14.82 -1.49
N GLY A 9 -20.80 14.85 -0.32
CA GLY A 9 -20.17 15.14 0.97
C GLY A 9 -19.09 14.13 1.39
N ASN A 10 -19.25 12.83 1.14
CA ASN A 10 -18.21 11.83 1.46
C ASN A 10 -16.98 12.00 0.54
N LEU A 11 -17.19 12.34 -0.74
CA LEU A 11 -16.09 12.64 -1.66
C LEU A 11 -15.37 13.92 -1.28
N ALA A 12 -16.12 14.99 -0.97
CA ALA A 12 -15.55 16.26 -0.52
C ALA A 12 -14.73 16.07 0.76
N PHE A 13 -15.25 15.31 1.72
CA PHE A 13 -14.56 15.00 2.97
C PHE A 13 -13.28 14.18 2.76
N ALA A 14 -13.33 13.15 1.90
CA ALA A 14 -12.15 12.36 1.54
C ALA A 14 -11.09 13.21 0.82
N ALA A 15 -11.51 14.10 -0.08
CA ALA A 15 -10.59 15.05 -0.75
C ALA A 15 -9.96 16.01 0.26
N LEU A 16 -10.72 16.52 1.24
CA LEU A 16 -10.22 17.36 2.33
C LEU A 16 -9.17 16.62 3.19
N LEU A 17 -9.45 15.36 3.53
CA LEU A 17 -8.50 14.47 4.20
C LEU A 17 -7.22 14.28 3.37
N ALA A 18 -7.35 14.07 2.06
CA ALA A 18 -6.19 13.89 1.18
C ALA A 18 -5.28 15.14 1.12
N VAL A 19 -5.85 16.35 1.26
CA VAL A 19 -5.10 17.62 1.28
C VAL A 19 -4.41 17.88 2.62
N ALA A 20 -4.91 17.29 3.72
CA ALA A 20 -4.36 17.51 5.05
C ALA A 20 -2.91 17.01 5.20
N ILE A 21 -2.53 15.91 4.52
CA ILE A 21 -1.15 15.40 4.53
C ILE A 21 -0.18 16.37 3.82
N PRO A 22 -0.41 16.80 2.55
CA PRO A 22 0.38 17.85 1.91
C PRO A 22 0.46 19.14 2.73
N ALA A 23 -0.65 19.57 3.35
CA ALA A 23 -0.67 20.77 4.19
C ALA A 23 0.22 20.61 5.44
N ALA A 24 0.20 19.43 6.07
CA ALA A 24 1.07 19.13 7.21
C ALA A 24 2.55 19.19 6.80
N ILE A 25 2.91 18.56 5.68
CA ILE A 25 4.27 18.57 5.14
C ILE A 25 4.72 19.99 4.79
N PHE A 26 3.87 20.76 4.10
CA PHE A 26 4.15 22.15 3.75
C PHE A 26 4.44 22.99 4.99
N HIS A 27 3.57 22.95 6.00
CA HIS A 27 3.77 23.71 7.23
C HIS A 27 5.02 23.25 8.01
N PHE A 28 5.32 21.95 8.00
CA PHE A 28 6.52 21.43 8.63
C PHE A 28 7.78 21.97 7.96
N SER A 29 7.82 21.97 6.62
CA SER A 29 8.97 22.49 5.84
C SER A 29 9.23 23.98 6.04
N GLN A 30 8.19 24.75 6.38
CA GLN A 30 8.27 26.19 6.63
C GLN A 30 8.59 26.54 8.10
N GLY A 31 8.94 25.54 8.93
CA GLY A 31 9.16 25.73 10.37
C GLY A 31 7.89 26.08 11.16
N ARG A 32 6.71 25.95 10.55
CA ARG A 32 5.40 26.22 11.18
C ARG A 32 4.86 24.96 11.85
N TYR A 33 5.62 24.43 12.80
CA TYR A 33 5.31 23.16 13.48
C TYR A 33 3.90 23.10 14.09
N PRO A 34 3.36 24.16 14.74
CA PRO A 34 1.98 24.13 15.24
C PRO A 34 0.94 23.84 14.15
N ASN A 35 1.10 24.45 12.97
CA ASN A 35 0.19 24.24 11.85
C ASN A 35 0.33 22.85 11.24
N ALA A 36 1.57 22.32 11.19
CA ALA A 36 1.82 20.96 10.73
C ALA A 36 1.14 19.92 11.64
N ILE A 37 1.29 20.11 12.96
CA ILE A 37 0.66 19.25 13.98
C ILE A 37 -0.86 19.35 13.87
N MET A 38 -1.43 20.54 13.74
CA MET A 38 -2.88 20.73 13.57
C MET A 38 -3.40 20.04 12.30
N ALA A 39 -2.71 20.16 11.17
CA ALA A 39 -3.10 19.50 9.93
C ALA A 39 -3.05 17.97 10.05
N LEU A 40 -2.02 17.43 10.70
CA LEU A 40 -1.91 16.00 10.99
C LEU A 40 -3.00 15.53 11.97
N ALA A 41 -3.27 16.30 13.03
CA ALA A 41 -4.33 15.99 13.99
C ALA A 41 -5.71 16.02 13.33
N ALA A 42 -5.97 16.99 12.46
CA ALA A 42 -7.21 17.05 11.66
C ALA A 42 -7.35 15.85 10.72
N PHE A 43 -6.25 15.41 10.10
CA PHE A 43 -6.22 14.19 9.31
C PHE A 43 -6.58 12.95 10.15
N LEU A 44 -5.92 12.76 11.28
CA LEU A 44 -6.17 11.63 12.19
C LEU A 44 -7.61 11.65 12.73
N ALA A 45 -8.11 12.82 13.14
CA ALA A 45 -9.50 13.00 13.58
C ALA A 45 -10.49 12.68 12.46
N GLY A 46 -10.19 13.07 11.22
CA GLY A 46 -11.01 12.73 10.06
C GLY A 46 -11.07 11.23 9.78
N ILE A 47 -9.94 10.53 9.88
CA ILE A 47 -9.90 9.05 9.79
C ILE A 47 -10.71 8.41 10.92
N LEU A 48 -10.55 8.90 12.15
CA LEU A 48 -11.29 8.41 13.31
C LEU A 48 -12.80 8.58 13.12
N LEU A 49 -13.25 9.74 12.64
CA LEU A 49 -14.66 10.01 12.35
C LEU A 49 -15.22 9.08 11.27
N LEU A 50 -14.47 8.82 10.19
CA LEU A 50 -14.89 7.85 9.17
C LEU A 50 -15.04 6.46 9.75
N THR A 51 -14.14 6.09 10.65
CA THR A 51 -14.14 4.79 11.32
C THR A 51 -15.34 4.66 12.25
N VAL A 52 -15.58 5.64 13.12
CA VAL A 52 -16.72 5.64 14.07
C VAL A 52 -18.06 5.67 13.35
N ARG A 53 -18.21 6.54 12.34
CA ARG A 53 -19.46 6.63 11.56
C ARG A 53 -19.80 5.32 10.87
N ARG A 54 -18.77 4.56 10.48
CA ARG A 54 -18.96 3.23 9.89
C ARG A 54 -19.49 2.24 10.91
N PHE A 55 -18.95 2.21 12.12
CA PHE A 55 -19.45 1.33 13.19
C PHE A 55 -20.90 1.65 13.56
N GLN A 56 -21.27 2.93 13.60
CA GLN A 56 -22.66 3.35 13.87
C GLN A 56 -23.65 2.93 12.78
N GLN A 57 -23.20 2.81 11.53
CA GLN A 57 -24.05 2.38 10.41
C GLN A 57 -24.28 0.86 10.36
N SER A 58 -23.56 0.08 11.17
CA SER A 58 -23.68 -1.38 11.25
C SER A 58 -24.71 -1.84 12.28
N ALA A 59 -25.63 -0.98 12.73
CA ALA A 59 -26.72 -1.42 13.59
C ALA A 59 -27.42 -2.62 12.93
N PRO A 60 -27.56 -3.76 13.63
CA PRO A 60 -28.16 -4.95 13.05
C PRO A 60 -29.55 -4.59 12.52
N VAL A 61 -29.76 -4.83 11.23
CA VAL A 61 -31.09 -4.75 10.65
C VAL A 61 -31.93 -5.76 11.44
N PRO A 62 -33.04 -5.35 12.08
CA PRO A 62 -33.93 -6.29 12.75
C PRO A 62 -34.23 -7.41 11.78
N GLN A 63 -33.82 -8.64 12.11
CA GLN A 63 -34.15 -9.76 11.26
C GLN A 63 -35.67 -9.85 11.21
N PRO A 64 -36.27 -9.92 10.01
CA PRO A 64 -37.69 -10.19 9.91
C PRO A 64 -37.98 -11.46 10.71
N GLU A 65 -39.03 -11.38 11.52
CA GLU A 65 -39.53 -12.47 12.34
C GLU A 65 -39.60 -13.74 11.47
N PRO A 66 -39.10 -14.90 11.95
CA PRO A 66 -38.97 -16.09 11.14
C PRO A 66 -40.33 -16.46 10.54
N GLU A 67 -40.49 -16.17 9.25
CA GLU A 67 -41.64 -16.59 8.47
C GLU A 67 -41.68 -18.11 8.52
N ILE A 68 -42.80 -18.67 9.01
CA ILE A 68 -42.98 -20.12 9.19
C ILE A 68 -42.74 -20.80 7.84
N GLN A 69 -41.56 -21.37 7.68
CA GLN A 69 -41.19 -22.06 6.44
C GLN A 69 -42.00 -23.34 6.35
N THR A 70 -42.94 -23.38 5.41
CA THR A 70 -43.57 -24.63 4.94
C THR A 70 -42.48 -25.61 4.50
N PRO A 71 -42.62 -26.92 4.77
CA PRO A 71 -41.59 -27.93 4.47
C PRO A 71 -41.20 -27.87 2.99
N GLN A 72 -39.98 -27.43 2.70
CA GLN A 72 -39.45 -27.43 1.34
C GLN A 72 -38.99 -28.83 0.96
N VAL A 73 -39.45 -29.28 -0.21
CA VAL A 73 -39.06 -30.52 -0.89
C VAL A 73 -37.54 -30.49 -1.14
N PRO A 74 -36.80 -31.61 -0.95
CA PRO A 74 -35.35 -31.63 -1.15
C PRO A 74 -35.01 -31.35 -2.61
N SER A 75 -34.61 -30.11 -2.91
CA SER A 75 -34.05 -29.74 -4.21
C SER A 75 -32.61 -30.27 -4.30
N GLU A 76 -32.27 -30.81 -5.48
CA GLU A 76 -30.96 -31.36 -5.82
C GLU A 76 -29.77 -30.50 -5.36
N PRO A 77 -28.60 -31.11 -5.09
CA PRO A 77 -27.38 -30.39 -4.73
C PRO A 77 -26.83 -29.64 -5.95
N THR A 78 -27.51 -28.56 -6.35
CA THR A 78 -26.89 -27.51 -7.14
C THR A 78 -25.71 -26.99 -6.33
N SER A 79 -24.50 -27.12 -6.88
CA SER A 79 -23.27 -26.59 -6.30
C SER A 79 -23.45 -25.08 -6.04
N PHE A 80 -23.88 -24.74 -4.83
CA PHE A 80 -24.04 -23.37 -4.39
C PHE A 80 -22.64 -22.78 -4.31
N ARG A 81 -22.22 -22.10 -5.38
CA ARG A 81 -21.13 -21.14 -5.32
C ARG A 81 -21.61 -20.06 -4.36
N GLN A 82 -21.28 -20.20 -3.07
CA GLN A 82 -21.61 -19.23 -2.04
C GLN A 82 -21.00 -17.90 -2.46
N GLU A 83 -21.85 -16.96 -2.87
CA GLU A 83 -21.41 -15.60 -3.10
C GLU A 83 -21.02 -14.99 -1.75
N ILE A 84 -19.77 -14.53 -1.65
CA ILE A 84 -19.19 -13.83 -0.51
C ILE A 84 -20.23 -12.89 0.11
N PRO A 85 -20.36 -12.86 1.44
CA PRO A 85 -21.08 -11.79 2.12
C PRO A 85 -20.45 -10.45 1.71
N ARG A 86 -21.10 -9.76 0.78
CA ARG A 86 -20.76 -8.38 0.43
C ARG A 86 -21.61 -7.48 1.31
N GLU A 87 -21.00 -6.42 1.82
CA GLU A 87 -21.78 -5.31 2.35
C GLU A 87 -22.76 -4.85 1.25
N ARG A 88 -23.89 -4.24 1.65
CA ARG A 88 -24.83 -3.61 0.70
C ARG A 88 -24.17 -2.58 -0.23
N SER A 89 -22.96 -2.12 0.13
CA SER A 89 -22.10 -1.23 -0.65
C SER A 89 -21.34 -1.93 -1.79
N GLY A 90 -21.41 -3.26 -1.89
CA GLY A 90 -20.59 -4.07 -2.81
C GLY A 90 -19.19 -4.39 -2.30
N ARG A 91 -18.81 -3.87 -1.12
CA ARG A 91 -17.49 -4.09 -0.50
C ARG A 91 -17.43 -5.45 0.20
N VAL A 92 -16.23 -6.02 0.24
CA VAL A 92 -15.93 -7.25 0.97
C VAL A 92 -15.90 -6.95 2.46
N VAL A 93 -16.46 -7.84 3.29
CA VAL A 93 -16.33 -7.76 4.75
C VAL A 93 -14.84 -7.87 5.11
N GLY A 94 -14.33 -6.98 5.96
CA GLY A 94 -12.89 -6.97 6.30
C GLY A 94 -11.98 -6.29 5.27
N TRP A 95 -12.51 -5.52 4.30
CA TRP A 95 -11.68 -4.84 3.31
C TRP A 95 -10.58 -3.93 3.87
N PHE A 96 -10.77 -3.37 5.07
CA PHE A 96 -9.83 -2.42 5.66
C PHE A 96 -8.52 -3.09 6.11
N PRO A 97 -8.54 -4.12 6.98
CA PRO A 97 -7.35 -4.91 7.27
C PRO A 97 -6.65 -5.47 6.02
N LEU A 98 -7.43 -6.03 5.08
CA LEU A 98 -6.89 -6.57 3.81
C LEU A 98 -6.16 -5.47 3.01
N GLY A 99 -6.75 -4.27 2.96
CA GLY A 99 -6.15 -3.11 2.32
C GLY A 99 -4.85 -2.67 2.99
N LEU A 100 -4.80 -2.63 4.32
CA LEU A 100 -3.59 -2.27 5.06
C LEU A 100 -2.44 -3.26 4.84
N ILE A 101 -2.71 -4.56 4.94
CA ILE A 101 -1.70 -5.61 4.74
C ILE A 101 -1.16 -5.53 3.30
N SER A 102 -2.06 -5.48 2.32
CA SER A 102 -1.68 -5.37 0.91
C SER A 102 -0.90 -4.08 0.63
N GLY A 103 -1.29 -2.97 1.27
CA GLY A 103 -0.61 -1.68 1.16
C GLY A 103 0.79 -1.67 1.75
N PHE A 104 0.97 -2.29 2.92
CA PHE A 104 2.27 -2.43 3.56
C PHE A 104 3.24 -3.19 2.66
N VAL A 105 2.80 -4.34 2.15
CA VAL A 105 3.57 -5.17 1.23
C VAL A 105 3.91 -4.42 -0.06
N ALA A 106 2.92 -3.77 -0.68
CA ALA A 106 3.12 -2.99 -1.91
C ALA A 106 4.10 -1.82 -1.72
N THR A 107 4.04 -1.15 -0.58
CA THR A 107 4.97 -0.07 -0.24
C THR A 107 6.38 -0.60 -0.04
N GLY A 108 6.54 -1.74 0.64
CA GLY A 108 7.83 -2.41 0.77
C GLY A 108 8.44 -2.77 -0.60
N VAL A 109 7.65 -3.32 -1.52
CA VAL A 109 8.10 -3.60 -2.90
C VAL A 109 8.51 -2.33 -3.63
N MET A 110 7.71 -1.26 -3.55
CA MET A 110 8.04 0.03 -4.16
C MET A 110 9.36 0.59 -3.60
N ALA A 111 9.56 0.53 -2.28
CA ALA A 111 10.79 0.97 -1.63
C ALA A 111 12.01 0.14 -2.08
N LEU A 112 11.85 -1.17 -2.28
CA LEU A 112 12.90 -2.03 -2.82
C LEU A 112 13.27 -1.62 -4.26
N VAL A 113 12.27 -1.42 -5.13
CA VAL A 113 12.50 -0.98 -6.52
C VAL A 113 13.19 0.39 -6.54
N MET A 114 12.77 1.30 -5.66
CA MET A 114 13.41 2.61 -5.51
C MET A 114 14.87 2.49 -5.08
N MET A 115 15.18 1.62 -4.12
CA MET A 115 16.56 1.39 -3.67
C MET A 115 17.44 0.83 -4.79
N ILE A 116 16.94 -0.15 -5.53
CA ILE A 116 17.65 -0.72 -6.69
C ILE A 116 17.89 0.36 -7.75
N GLY A 117 16.85 1.12 -8.11
CA GLY A 117 16.95 2.19 -9.11
C GLY A 117 17.92 3.29 -8.69
N TYR A 118 17.89 3.70 -7.42
CA TYR A 118 18.82 4.69 -6.87
C TYR A 118 20.26 4.16 -6.85
N GLY A 119 20.47 2.90 -6.44
CA GLY A 119 21.79 2.27 -6.47
C GLY A 119 22.37 2.21 -7.89
N LEU A 120 21.56 1.81 -8.87
CA LEU A 120 21.97 1.82 -10.28
C LEU A 120 22.29 3.24 -10.77
N ALA A 121 21.52 4.24 -10.36
CA ALA A 121 21.77 5.63 -10.73
C ALA A 121 23.12 6.14 -10.17
N LEU A 122 23.49 5.73 -8.96
CA LEU A 122 24.81 6.04 -8.38
C LEU A 122 25.96 5.35 -9.11
N LEU A 123 25.76 4.15 -9.63
CA LEU A 123 26.80 3.38 -10.33
C LEU A 123 27.04 3.86 -11.76
N ILE A 124 25.98 4.32 -12.45
CA ILE A 124 26.01 4.62 -13.90
C ILE A 124 26.04 6.13 -14.17
N GLY A 125 25.58 6.95 -13.22
CA GLY A 125 25.50 8.39 -13.37
C GLY A 125 26.89 9.06 -13.42
N ASP A 126 27.11 9.91 -14.41
CA ASP A 126 28.33 10.69 -14.57
C ASP A 126 27.99 12.18 -14.84
N PRO A 127 28.43 13.12 -13.99
CA PRO A 127 28.17 14.55 -14.19
C PRO A 127 28.82 15.11 -15.46
N GLN A 128 29.92 14.52 -15.94
CA GLN A 128 30.64 14.94 -17.15
C GLN A 128 30.34 14.06 -18.37
N GLY A 129 29.48 13.05 -18.19
CA GLY A 129 29.12 12.12 -19.23
C GLY A 129 28.16 12.71 -20.27
N GLY A 130 27.72 11.86 -21.20
CA GLY A 130 26.71 12.23 -22.19
C GLY A 130 25.34 12.53 -21.58
N MET A 131 24.39 12.94 -22.42
CA MET A 131 23.05 13.38 -21.99
C MET A 131 22.35 12.37 -21.04
N LEU A 132 22.41 11.07 -21.34
CA LEU A 132 21.75 10.04 -20.54
C LEU A 132 22.44 9.82 -19.18
N THR A 133 23.77 9.68 -19.16
CA THR A 133 24.52 9.46 -17.91
C THR A 133 24.48 10.69 -17.01
N HIS A 134 24.49 11.90 -17.58
CA HIS A 134 24.27 13.14 -16.82
C HIS A 134 22.86 13.21 -16.26
N ALA A 135 21.82 12.84 -17.03
CA ALA A 135 20.45 12.80 -16.54
C ALA A 135 20.27 11.79 -15.40
N ILE A 136 20.90 10.62 -15.50
CA ILE A 136 20.92 9.60 -14.43
C ILE A 136 21.63 10.16 -13.18
N TRP A 137 22.76 10.84 -13.37
CA TRP A 137 23.47 11.49 -12.27
C TRP A 137 22.60 12.54 -11.57
N ALA A 138 21.94 13.42 -12.33
CA ALA A 138 21.05 14.46 -11.81
C ALA A 138 19.83 13.87 -11.06
N LEU A 139 19.34 12.70 -11.46
CA LEU A 139 18.28 11.98 -10.75
C LEU A 139 18.71 11.52 -9.35
N ALA A 140 19.98 11.16 -9.17
CA ALA A 140 20.54 10.79 -7.87
C ALA A 140 21.06 12.00 -7.07
N HIS A 141 21.46 13.08 -7.74
CA HIS A 141 22.08 14.26 -7.15
C HIS A 141 21.21 15.50 -7.33
N ASN A 142 20.19 15.65 -6.49
CA ASN A 142 19.30 16.81 -6.50
C ASN A 142 18.83 17.17 -5.09
N GLN A 143 18.10 18.27 -4.97
CA GLN A 143 17.61 18.78 -3.69
C GLN A 143 16.71 17.76 -2.95
N ILE A 144 15.92 16.96 -3.68
CA ILE A 144 15.03 15.97 -3.07
C ILE A 144 15.85 14.85 -2.42
N THR A 145 16.85 14.30 -3.12
CA THR A 145 17.70 13.25 -2.56
C THR A 145 18.54 13.77 -1.40
N GLN A 146 19.09 14.98 -1.50
CA GLN A 146 19.82 15.62 -0.39
C GLN A 146 18.93 15.83 0.84
N THR A 147 17.72 16.36 0.66
CA THR A 147 16.76 16.55 1.77
C THR A 147 16.35 15.22 2.38
N THR A 148 16.14 14.21 1.55
CA THR A 148 15.76 12.86 1.99
C THR A 148 16.88 12.20 2.77
N GLN A 149 18.16 12.40 2.42
CA GLN A 149 19.28 11.86 3.18
C GLN A 149 19.35 12.45 4.59
N VAL A 150 19.10 13.75 4.73
CA VAL A 150 19.10 14.44 6.04
C VAL A 150 17.88 14.04 6.88
N LEU A 151 16.71 13.90 6.25
CA LEU A 151 15.44 13.62 6.90
C LEU A 151 14.97 12.18 6.69
N LEU A 152 15.90 11.24 6.55
CA LEU A 152 15.59 9.86 6.15
C LEU A 152 14.53 9.17 7.02
N PRO A 153 14.54 9.29 8.38
CA PRO A 153 13.49 8.69 9.20
C PRO A 153 12.10 9.24 8.87
N ILE A 154 11.99 10.55 8.67
CA ILE A 154 10.73 11.22 8.34
C ILE A 154 10.29 10.81 6.94
N ALA A 155 11.20 10.74 5.98
CA ALA A 155 10.90 10.29 4.62
C ALA A 155 10.35 8.85 4.59
N ILE A 156 10.95 7.94 5.36
CA ILE A 156 10.45 6.56 5.50
C ILE A 156 9.05 6.54 6.08
N ILE A 157 8.81 7.25 7.19
CA ILE A 157 7.48 7.32 7.82
C ILE A 157 6.44 7.86 6.84
N LEU A 158 6.73 8.98 6.18
CA LEU A 158 5.82 9.58 5.20
C LEU A 158 5.56 8.64 4.01
N HIS A 159 6.58 7.93 3.53
CA HIS A 159 6.44 6.95 2.44
C HIS A 159 5.45 5.84 2.82
N PHE A 160 5.59 5.25 4.02
CA PHE A 160 4.68 4.21 4.49
C PHE A 160 3.27 4.74 4.80
N VAL A 161 3.15 5.90 5.44
CA VAL A 161 1.84 6.51 5.70
C VAL A 161 1.10 6.81 4.40
N ALA A 162 1.78 7.39 3.40
CA ALA A 162 1.18 7.67 2.10
C ALA A 162 0.79 6.37 1.38
N GLY A 163 1.68 5.36 1.36
CA GLY A 163 1.41 4.06 0.76
C GLY A 163 0.22 3.33 1.38
N LEU A 164 0.08 3.37 2.71
CA LEU A 164 -1.07 2.80 3.41
C LEU A 164 -2.36 3.59 3.15
N ALA A 165 -2.29 4.93 3.14
CA ALA A 165 -3.44 5.77 2.84
C ALA A 165 -4.00 5.47 1.44
N TRP A 166 -3.14 5.36 0.43
CA TRP A 166 -3.54 4.97 -0.92
C TRP A 166 -4.12 3.55 -0.98
N ALA A 167 -3.59 2.61 -0.19
CA ALA A 167 -4.12 1.26 -0.17
C ALA A 167 -5.53 1.18 0.43
N VAL A 168 -5.80 2.00 1.46
CA VAL A 168 -7.16 2.15 2.03
C VAL A 168 -8.11 2.76 0.99
N VAL A 169 -7.68 3.78 0.24
CA VAL A 169 -8.47 4.37 -0.86
C VAL A 169 -8.75 3.33 -1.95
N TYR A 170 -7.73 2.56 -2.34
CA TYR A 170 -7.89 1.48 -3.31
C TYR A 170 -8.93 0.47 -2.86
N ALA A 171 -8.75 -0.14 -1.69
CA ALA A 171 -9.63 -1.19 -1.17
C ALA A 171 -11.06 -0.70 -0.90
N GLY A 172 -11.20 0.50 -0.33
CA GLY A 172 -12.50 1.00 0.13
C GLY A 172 -13.32 1.72 -0.93
N VAL A 173 -12.68 2.30 -1.94
CA VAL A 173 -13.33 3.20 -2.90
C VAL A 173 -13.14 2.72 -4.34
N ILE A 174 -11.94 2.33 -4.75
CA ILE A 174 -11.65 2.12 -6.18
C ILE A 174 -11.88 0.67 -6.61
N GLU A 175 -11.37 -0.30 -5.86
CA GLU A 175 -11.44 -1.74 -6.18
C GLU A 175 -12.85 -2.24 -6.52
N PRO A 176 -13.92 -1.86 -5.80
CA PRO A 176 -15.27 -2.34 -6.08
C PRO A 176 -15.81 -1.94 -7.46
N HIS A 177 -15.25 -0.89 -8.05
CA HIS A 177 -15.67 -0.34 -9.34
C HIS A 177 -14.84 -0.87 -10.51
N LEU A 178 -13.70 -1.50 -10.24
CA LEU A 178 -12.80 -2.02 -11.26
C LEU A 178 -13.07 -3.50 -11.53
N LYS A 179 -13.20 -3.84 -12.81
CA LYS A 179 -13.38 -5.21 -13.30
C LYS A 179 -12.04 -5.81 -13.73
N GLY A 180 -11.94 -7.13 -13.63
CA GLY A 180 -10.77 -7.90 -14.10
C GLY A 180 -9.82 -8.36 -13.00
N PRO A 181 -8.65 -8.91 -13.36
CA PRO A 181 -7.70 -9.50 -12.42
C PRO A 181 -7.08 -8.45 -11.49
N GLY A 182 -6.69 -8.87 -10.29
CA GLY A 182 -6.15 -8.00 -9.23
C GLY A 182 -5.04 -7.07 -9.70
N TRP A 183 -3.99 -7.63 -10.32
CA TRP A 183 -2.85 -6.86 -10.84
C TRP A 183 -3.27 -5.73 -11.81
N ARG A 184 -4.24 -5.98 -12.69
CA ARG A 184 -4.71 -4.99 -13.67
C ARG A 184 -5.44 -3.85 -12.97
N ARG A 185 -6.29 -4.16 -12.00
CA ARG A 185 -7.02 -3.16 -11.21
C ARG A 185 -6.07 -2.27 -10.42
N GLY A 186 -5.05 -2.89 -9.83
CA GLY A 186 -3.99 -2.18 -9.13
C GLY A 186 -3.14 -1.27 -10.03
N LEU A 187 -2.78 -1.72 -11.24
CA LEU A 187 -2.07 -0.87 -12.22
C LEU A 187 -2.90 0.34 -12.68
N ILE A 188 -4.21 0.14 -12.96
CA ILE A 188 -5.11 1.24 -13.32
C ILE A 188 -5.18 2.25 -12.17
N PHE A 189 -5.32 1.76 -10.94
CA PHE A 189 -5.35 2.61 -9.76
C PHE A 189 -4.05 3.39 -9.57
N ALA A 190 -2.88 2.77 -9.77
CA ALA A 190 -1.58 3.40 -9.57
C ALA A 190 -1.30 4.62 -10.47
N LEU A 191 -2.05 4.79 -11.56
CA LEU A 191 -1.99 6.01 -12.36
C LEU A 191 -2.38 7.26 -11.55
N ILE A 192 -3.28 7.12 -10.57
CA ILE A 192 -3.72 8.22 -9.71
C ILE A 192 -2.58 8.73 -8.81
N PRO A 193 -1.95 7.91 -7.92
CA PRO A 193 -0.82 8.36 -7.12
C PRO A 193 0.40 8.73 -7.98
N TRP A 194 0.58 8.13 -9.16
CA TRP A 194 1.61 8.55 -10.10
C TRP A 194 1.39 9.99 -10.59
N VAL A 195 0.19 10.33 -11.06
CA VAL A 195 -0.14 11.72 -11.45
C VAL A 195 -0.02 12.66 -10.25
N ALA A 196 -0.54 12.26 -9.09
CA ALA A 196 -0.42 13.06 -7.86
C ALA A 196 1.04 13.33 -7.48
N SER A 197 1.94 12.35 -7.64
CA SER A 197 3.34 12.56 -7.32
C SER A 197 4.03 13.50 -8.31
N LEU A 198 3.68 13.47 -9.60
CA LEU A 198 4.24 14.38 -10.60
C LEU A 198 3.80 15.84 -10.45
N PHE A 199 2.55 16.07 -10.05
CA PHE A 199 1.95 17.41 -10.02
C PHE A 199 1.76 17.99 -8.62
N VAL A 200 1.88 17.17 -7.57
CA VAL A 200 1.74 17.63 -6.17
C VAL A 200 3.05 17.38 -5.42
N PHE A 201 3.50 16.13 -5.35
CA PHE A 201 4.66 15.78 -4.51
C PHE A 201 5.98 16.38 -5.03
N LEU A 202 6.33 16.19 -6.31
CA LEU A 202 7.58 16.71 -6.87
C LEU A 202 7.67 18.24 -6.77
N PRO A 203 6.64 19.03 -7.13
CA PRO A 203 6.65 20.48 -6.89
C PRO A 203 6.87 20.85 -5.43
N LEU A 204 6.18 20.20 -4.49
CA LEU A 204 6.32 20.48 -3.05
C LEU A 204 7.74 20.21 -2.53
N MET A 205 8.43 19.24 -3.13
CA MET A 205 9.82 18.90 -2.79
C MET A 205 10.86 19.74 -3.57
N GLY A 206 10.45 20.72 -4.37
CA GLY A 206 11.35 21.58 -5.15
C GLY A 206 11.75 21.02 -6.51
N GLY A 207 11.24 19.85 -6.93
CA GLY A 207 11.49 19.28 -8.25
C GLY A 207 10.69 19.91 -9.39
N GLY A 208 9.73 20.77 -9.08
CA GLY A 208 8.80 21.37 -10.04
C GLY A 208 7.82 20.35 -10.67
N PRO A 209 6.86 20.81 -11.49
CA PRO A 209 5.93 19.92 -12.18
C PRO A 209 6.67 18.93 -13.07
N LEU A 210 6.26 17.67 -13.07
CA LEU A 210 6.91 16.57 -13.82
C LEU A 210 8.38 16.31 -13.43
N GLY A 211 8.93 16.99 -12.42
CA GLY A 211 10.34 16.86 -12.03
C GLY A 211 11.32 17.65 -12.92
N VAL A 212 10.86 18.63 -13.71
CA VAL A 212 11.73 19.35 -14.66
C VAL A 212 12.89 20.09 -14.00
N LEU A 213 12.73 20.55 -12.76
CA LEU A 213 13.78 21.27 -12.03
C LEU A 213 14.87 20.34 -11.47
N LEU A 214 14.69 19.02 -11.57
CA LEU A 214 15.70 18.05 -11.17
C LEU A 214 16.84 17.93 -12.18
N GLY A 215 16.72 18.52 -13.38
CA GLY A 215 17.74 18.42 -14.43
C GLY A 215 17.91 17.02 -15.04
N ALA A 216 17.07 16.06 -14.66
CA ALA A 216 17.16 14.66 -15.07
C ALA A 216 16.36 14.32 -16.35
N GLY A 217 15.95 15.34 -17.12
CA GLY A 217 15.13 15.17 -18.33
C GLY A 217 13.80 14.46 -18.05
N VAL A 218 13.48 13.43 -18.83
CA VAL A 218 12.24 12.63 -18.69
C VAL A 218 12.32 11.53 -17.63
N LEU A 219 13.51 11.28 -17.06
CA LEU A 219 13.73 10.18 -16.12
C LEU A 219 12.88 10.27 -14.84
N PRO A 220 12.61 11.45 -14.25
CA PRO A 220 11.70 11.53 -13.11
C PRO A 220 10.30 11.00 -13.43
N ILE A 221 9.79 11.25 -14.65
CA ILE A 221 8.46 10.78 -15.07
C ILE A 221 8.45 9.26 -15.18
N LEU A 222 9.44 8.70 -15.89
CA LEU A 222 9.53 7.26 -16.16
C LEU A 222 9.88 6.44 -14.91
N GLY A 223 10.88 6.89 -14.15
CA GLY A 223 11.26 6.24 -12.89
C GLY A 223 10.09 6.22 -11.92
N ASN A 224 9.40 7.35 -11.76
CA ASN A 224 8.23 7.44 -10.90
C ASN A 224 7.05 6.58 -11.38
N LEU A 225 6.88 6.42 -12.71
CA LEU A 225 5.89 5.50 -13.27
C LEU A 225 6.20 4.05 -12.91
N VAL A 226 7.46 3.63 -13.03
CA VAL A 226 7.91 2.27 -12.66
C VAL A 226 7.65 1.99 -11.18
N LEU A 227 7.96 2.95 -10.29
CA LEU A 227 7.70 2.80 -8.86
C LEU A 227 6.21 2.61 -8.55
N HIS A 228 5.36 3.45 -9.14
CA HIS A 228 3.92 3.36 -8.91
C HIS A 228 3.32 2.12 -9.57
N ALA A 229 3.83 1.69 -10.72
CA ALA A 229 3.42 0.43 -11.33
C ALA A 229 3.75 -0.77 -10.44
N ALA A 230 4.94 -0.81 -9.84
CA ALA A 230 5.32 -1.86 -8.89
C ALA A 230 4.42 -1.86 -7.65
N TYR A 231 4.12 -0.68 -7.10
CA TYR A 231 3.16 -0.51 -6.00
C TYR A 231 1.77 -1.00 -6.39
N GLY A 232 1.20 -0.50 -7.49
CA GLY A 232 -0.14 -0.83 -7.95
C GLY A 232 -0.32 -2.31 -8.26
N PHE A 233 0.63 -2.89 -9.01
CA PHE A 233 0.63 -4.31 -9.34
C PHE A 233 0.58 -5.16 -8.07
N THR A 234 1.47 -4.88 -7.12
CA THR A 234 1.58 -5.63 -5.86
C THR A 234 0.32 -5.46 -5.03
N LEU A 235 -0.14 -4.22 -4.83
CA LEU A 235 -1.35 -3.92 -4.08
C LEU A 235 -2.57 -4.65 -4.65
N GLY A 236 -2.78 -4.55 -5.96
CA GLY A 236 -3.93 -5.16 -6.61
C GLY A 236 -3.90 -6.69 -6.58
N GLN A 237 -2.72 -7.28 -6.74
CA GLN A 237 -2.54 -8.73 -6.70
C GLN A 237 -2.72 -9.26 -5.27
N PHE A 238 -2.06 -8.68 -4.27
CA PHE A 238 -2.17 -9.11 -2.88
C PHE A 238 -3.58 -8.94 -2.36
N TYR A 239 -4.22 -7.81 -2.63
CA TYR A 239 -5.58 -7.58 -2.19
C TYR A 239 -6.56 -8.59 -2.81
N ALA A 240 -6.36 -8.99 -4.06
CA ALA A 240 -7.18 -10.02 -4.70
C ALA A 240 -6.92 -11.42 -4.14
N SER A 241 -5.66 -11.78 -3.87
CA SER A 241 -5.30 -13.08 -3.28
C SER A 241 -5.85 -13.23 -1.86
N GLU A 242 -5.64 -12.22 -1.02
CA GLU A 242 -6.14 -12.18 0.37
C GLU A 242 -7.67 -12.23 0.41
N ARG A 243 -8.32 -11.61 -0.58
CA ARG A 243 -9.77 -11.75 -0.75
C ARG A 243 -10.16 -13.19 -1.02
N ILE A 244 -9.53 -13.87 -1.99
CA ILE A 244 -9.84 -15.27 -2.31
C ILE A 244 -9.62 -16.19 -1.10
N LEU A 245 -8.60 -15.92 -0.28
CA LEU A 245 -8.38 -16.65 0.97
C LEU A 245 -9.53 -16.39 1.95
N ALA A 246 -9.88 -15.13 2.22
CA ALA A 246 -11.01 -14.78 3.07
C ALA A 246 -12.36 -15.30 2.57
N GLU A 247 -12.49 -15.57 1.26
CA GLU A 247 -13.67 -16.22 0.66
C GLU A 247 -13.78 -17.70 1.02
N ARG A 248 -12.65 -18.42 1.09
CA ARG A 248 -12.61 -19.85 1.46
C ARG A 248 -12.97 -20.10 2.93
N ASP A 249 -12.63 -19.16 3.81
CA ASP A 249 -12.88 -19.28 5.26
C ASP A 249 -14.35 -19.44 5.68
N THR A 250 -15.30 -19.25 4.75
CA THR A 250 -16.73 -19.49 5.00
C THR A 250 -17.17 -20.94 4.76
N ILE A 251 -16.25 -21.83 4.37
CA ILE A 251 -16.49 -23.23 4.03
C ILE A 251 -15.79 -24.12 5.08
N GLU A 252 -16.49 -25.17 5.54
CA GLU A 252 -16.10 -26.33 6.39
C GLU A 252 -14.87 -26.24 7.32
N ALA A 253 -14.99 -26.80 8.54
CA ALA A 253 -13.93 -26.85 9.56
C ALA A 253 -12.55 -27.38 9.09
N ALA A 254 -12.49 -28.11 7.98
CA ALA A 254 -11.24 -28.54 7.35
C ALA A 254 -10.46 -27.38 6.69
N GLU A 255 -11.14 -26.39 6.10
CA GLU A 255 -10.50 -25.25 5.44
C GLU A 255 -9.93 -24.22 6.45
N VAL A 256 -10.52 -24.11 7.64
CA VAL A 256 -9.98 -23.31 8.76
C VAL A 256 -8.53 -23.73 9.11
N SER A 257 -8.23 -25.03 8.99
CA SER A 257 -6.88 -25.54 9.23
C SER A 257 -5.88 -25.15 8.12
N GLU A 258 -6.35 -24.93 6.89
CA GLU A 258 -5.52 -24.47 5.77
C GLU A 258 -5.23 -22.97 5.86
N MET A 259 -6.21 -22.17 6.28
CA MET A 259 -5.98 -20.73 6.53
C MET A 259 -5.08 -20.48 7.71
N ALA A 260 -5.24 -21.23 8.80
CA ALA A 260 -4.29 -21.19 9.92
C ALA A 260 -2.85 -21.53 9.47
N ASN A 261 -2.66 -22.37 8.43
CA ASN A 261 -1.34 -22.63 7.86
C ASN A 261 -0.83 -21.46 7.00
N THR A 262 -1.71 -20.78 6.24
CA THR A 262 -1.32 -19.63 5.41
C THR A 262 -0.94 -18.43 6.26
N GLU A 263 -1.76 -18.07 7.26
CA GLU A 263 -1.45 -17.01 8.21
C GLU A 263 -0.13 -17.29 8.95
N ARG A 264 0.05 -18.55 9.37
CA ARG A 264 1.27 -19.01 10.03
C ARG A 264 2.47 -18.95 9.09
N SER A 265 2.34 -19.29 7.81
CA SER A 265 3.40 -19.16 6.80
C SER A 265 3.76 -17.69 6.54
N ILE A 266 2.79 -16.78 6.47
CA ILE A 266 3.03 -15.34 6.35
C ILE A 266 3.78 -14.84 7.60
N ALA A 267 3.32 -15.20 8.79
CA ALA A 267 4.01 -14.85 10.04
C ALA A 267 5.43 -15.41 10.11
N TYR A 268 5.63 -16.67 9.68
CA TYR A 268 6.94 -17.30 9.56
C TYR A 268 7.81 -16.68 8.46
N GLY A 269 7.25 -16.00 7.48
CA GLY A 269 8.01 -15.22 6.51
C GLY A 269 8.44 -13.86 7.07
N ILE A 270 7.53 -13.16 7.75
CA ILE A 270 7.76 -11.82 8.32
C ILE A 270 8.93 -11.82 9.31
N ILE A 271 8.96 -12.77 10.25
CA ILE A 271 9.98 -12.80 11.32
C ILE A 271 11.41 -12.94 10.77
N PRO A 272 11.77 -13.99 10.01
CA PRO A 272 13.10 -14.10 9.44
C PRO A 272 13.36 -12.98 8.43
N GLY A 273 12.36 -12.56 7.65
CA GLY A 273 12.48 -11.41 6.76
C GLY A 273 12.94 -10.15 7.51
N LEU A 274 12.30 -9.85 8.63
CA LEU A 274 12.65 -8.73 9.51
C LEU A 274 14.08 -8.87 10.04
N LEU A 275 14.45 -10.05 10.56
CA LEU A 275 15.78 -10.29 11.12
C LEU A 275 16.89 -10.19 10.06
N PHE A 276 16.73 -10.88 8.93
CA PHE A 276 17.70 -10.85 7.83
C PHE A 276 17.79 -9.48 7.18
N GLY A 277 16.65 -8.84 6.92
CA GLY A 277 16.61 -7.48 6.40
C GLY A 277 17.30 -6.49 7.34
N GLY A 278 17.06 -6.62 8.65
CA GLY A 278 17.70 -5.79 9.67
C GLY A 278 19.22 -6.00 9.72
N LEU A 279 19.67 -7.24 9.68
CA LEU A 279 21.09 -7.59 9.66
C LEU A 279 21.78 -7.08 8.39
N ILE A 280 21.19 -7.33 7.22
CA ILE A 280 21.71 -6.84 5.93
C ILE A 280 21.77 -5.31 5.93
N GLY A 281 20.70 -4.64 6.39
CA GLY A 281 20.67 -3.18 6.50
C GLY A 281 21.77 -2.66 7.44
N PHE A 282 22.01 -3.33 8.56
CA PHE A 282 23.08 -2.96 9.49
C PHE A 282 24.47 -3.09 8.85
N VAL A 283 24.75 -4.22 8.20
CA VAL A 283 26.03 -4.51 7.54
C VAL A 283 26.28 -3.56 6.37
N ILE A 284 25.29 -3.39 5.48
CA ILE A 284 25.40 -2.48 4.34
C ILE A 284 25.54 -1.03 4.82
N GLY A 285 24.78 -0.62 5.83
CA GLY A 285 24.86 0.73 6.40
C GLY A 285 26.27 1.06 6.90
N GLY A 286 26.93 0.11 7.58
CA GLY A 286 28.29 0.29 8.07
C GLY A 286 29.36 0.27 6.98
N LEU A 287 29.16 -0.49 5.90
CA LEU A 287 30.18 -0.68 4.85
C LEU A 287 30.06 0.30 3.68
N VAL A 288 28.84 0.64 3.27
CA VAL A 288 28.57 1.29 1.97
C VAL A 288 28.16 2.76 2.14
N MET A 289 27.64 3.14 3.31
CA MET A 289 27.16 4.50 3.56
C MET A 289 27.87 5.13 4.78
N PRO A 290 29.16 5.51 4.65
CA PRO A 290 29.88 6.19 5.72
C PRO A 290 29.12 7.42 6.20
N GLY A 291 28.75 7.46 7.48
CA GLY A 291 27.98 8.54 8.10
C GLY A 291 26.47 8.28 8.21
N ALA A 292 25.93 7.25 7.56
CA ALA A 292 24.56 6.80 7.87
C ALA A 292 24.52 6.15 9.25
N GLN A 293 23.47 6.44 10.03
CA GLN A 293 23.27 5.80 11.33
C GLN A 293 22.95 4.30 11.11
N PRO A 294 23.82 3.35 11.50
CA PRO A 294 23.65 1.93 11.15
C PRO A 294 22.34 1.35 11.67
N LEU A 295 21.88 1.82 12.83
CA LEU A 295 20.60 1.43 13.42
C LEU A 295 19.42 1.82 12.52
N LEU A 296 19.43 3.03 11.94
CA LEU A 296 18.35 3.48 11.07
C LEU A 296 18.30 2.65 9.77
N VAL A 297 19.46 2.39 9.17
CA VAL A 297 19.55 1.54 7.97
C VAL A 297 19.11 0.11 8.28
N SER A 298 19.44 -0.39 9.47
CA SER A 298 18.95 -1.68 9.97
C SER A 298 17.43 -1.70 10.13
N VAL A 299 16.82 -0.70 10.77
CA VAL A 299 15.35 -0.62 10.89
C VAL A 299 14.68 -0.60 9.52
N PHE A 300 15.22 0.17 8.57
CA PHE A 300 14.68 0.20 7.22
C PHE A 300 14.81 -1.15 6.50
N GLY A 301 16.00 -1.77 6.60
CA GLY A 301 16.24 -3.12 6.10
C GLY A 301 15.27 -4.13 6.72
N ALA A 302 14.98 -4.02 8.02
CA ALA A 302 14.05 -4.89 8.72
C ALA A 302 12.61 -4.73 8.21
N ILE A 303 12.16 -3.49 7.96
CA ILE A 303 10.83 -3.24 7.37
C ILE A 303 10.76 -3.84 5.95
N LEU A 304 11.74 -3.57 5.10
CA LEU A 304 11.82 -4.13 3.75
C LEU A 304 11.84 -5.66 3.76
N GLY A 305 12.69 -6.23 4.61
CA GLY A 305 12.82 -7.66 4.77
C GLY A 305 11.53 -8.29 5.29
N SER A 306 10.80 -7.63 6.19
CA SER A 306 9.49 -8.10 6.65
C SER A 306 8.44 -8.12 5.53
N ALA A 307 8.46 -7.14 4.63
CA ALA A 307 7.57 -7.11 3.46
C ALA A 307 7.91 -8.23 2.48
N VAL A 308 9.19 -8.44 2.16
CA VAL A 308 9.66 -9.57 1.32
C VAL A 308 9.35 -10.91 1.99
N GLY A 309 9.52 -11.00 3.29
CA GLY A 309 9.16 -12.17 4.09
C GLY A 309 7.67 -12.50 3.99
N ALA A 310 6.81 -11.49 4.14
CA ALA A 310 5.36 -11.66 3.97
C ALA A 310 5.00 -12.15 2.55
N LEU A 311 5.65 -11.62 1.51
CA LEU A 311 5.49 -12.09 0.13
C LEU A 311 5.82 -13.58 0.01
N LEU A 312 7.02 -13.98 0.45
CA LEU A 312 7.50 -15.36 0.33
C LEU A 312 6.66 -16.32 1.17
N GLY A 313 6.28 -15.92 2.39
CA GLY A 313 5.41 -16.70 3.28
C GLY A 313 4.03 -16.93 2.69
N SER A 314 3.45 -15.91 2.03
CA SER A 314 2.18 -16.04 1.31
C SER A 314 2.27 -17.08 0.19
N PHE A 315 3.33 -17.05 -0.63
CA PHE A 315 3.52 -18.05 -1.69
C PHE A 315 3.78 -19.46 -1.15
N ALA A 316 4.54 -19.61 -0.06
CA ALA A 316 4.82 -20.90 0.55
C ALA A 316 3.56 -21.55 1.14
N GLY A 317 2.63 -20.75 1.69
CA GLY A 317 1.35 -21.22 2.20
C GLY A 317 0.42 -21.82 1.13
N LEU A 318 0.63 -21.49 -0.15
CA LEU A 318 -0.22 -21.94 -1.26
C LEU A 318 0.19 -23.30 -1.85
N GLN A 319 1.28 -23.92 -1.39
CA GLN A 319 1.68 -25.23 -1.92
C GLN A 319 0.75 -26.33 -1.40
N PRO A 320 0.11 -27.13 -2.28
CA PRO A 320 -0.73 -28.24 -1.86
C PRO A 320 0.06 -29.20 -0.99
N LYS A 321 -0.49 -29.63 0.16
CA LYS A 321 0.10 -30.74 0.91
C LYS A 321 0.10 -31.96 -0.02
N SER A 322 1.30 -32.41 -0.39
CA SER A 322 1.47 -33.70 -1.06
C SER A 322 0.77 -34.75 -0.21
N THR A 323 -0.36 -35.26 -0.69
CA THR A 323 -1.00 -36.44 -0.10
C THR A 323 -0.07 -37.61 -0.36
N ALA A 324 0.87 -37.83 0.57
CA ALA A 324 1.67 -39.05 0.59
C ALA A 324 0.69 -40.22 0.77
N GLN A 325 0.53 -41.00 -0.31
CA GLN A 325 -0.20 -42.26 -0.34
C GLN A 325 0.60 -43.36 0.34
#